data_AF-A0A0M4ER66-F1
#
_entry.id   AF-A0A0M4ER66-F1
#
_cell.length_a   1.000
_cell.length_b   1.000
_cell.length_c   1.000
_cell.angle_alpha   90.00
_cell.angle_beta   90.00
_cell.angle_gamma   90.00
#
_symmetry.space_group_name_H-M   'P 1'
#
loop_
_entity.id
_entity.type
_entity.pdbx_description
1 polymer ?
#
loop_
_entity_poly.entity_id
_entity_poly.type
_entity_poly.pdbx_seq_one_letter_code
_entity_poly.pdbx_strand_id
1 'polypeptide(L)' 'MLRSPVCGTNGRTYPNVCFLQCAIRNEAKHGRQLKLKRNGICKKSVKFNKHNT' A
#
# COMPACT_ATOMS: atom_id res chain seq x y z
N MET A 1 -17.14 -6.40 9.48
CA MET A 1 -15.84 -5.72 9.46
C MET A 1 -14.70 -6.71 9.18
N LEU A 2 -14.55 -7.21 7.94
CA LEU A 2 -13.57 -8.28 7.62
C LEU A 2 -12.51 -7.87 6.57
N ARG A 3 -12.59 -6.64 6.07
CA ARG A 3 -11.67 -6.09 5.05
C ARG A 3 -11.23 -4.71 5.49
N SER A 4 -10.18 -4.66 6.32
CA SER A 4 -9.53 -3.42 6.75
C SER A 4 -8.30 -3.19 5.88
N PRO A 5 -8.45 -2.62 4.66
CA PRO A 5 -7.36 -2.50 3.71
C PRO A 5 -6.22 -1.67 4.29
N VAL A 6 -5.01 -1.93 3.81
CA VAL A 6 -3.81 -1.20 4.19
C VAL A 6 -2.96 -0.88 2.95
N CYS A 7 -2.21 0.21 2.99
CA CYS A 7 -1.32 0.62 1.91
C CYS A 7 0.12 0.30 2.28
N GLY A 8 0.83 -0.44 1.42
CA GLY A 8 2.26 -0.70 1.57
C GLY A 8 3.14 0.46 1.07
N THR A 9 4.40 0.49 1.49
CA THR A 9 5.40 1.45 0.98
C THR A 9 5.66 1.32 -0.52
N ASN A 10 5.38 0.15 -1.10
CA ASN A 10 5.40 -0.12 -2.54
C ASN A 10 4.18 0.45 -3.30
N GLY A 11 3.28 1.18 -2.63
CA GLY A 11 2.08 1.74 -3.25
C GLY A 11 0.98 0.73 -3.59
N ARG A 12 1.11 -0.53 -3.15
CA ARG A 12 0.06 -1.55 -3.31
C ARG A 12 -0.88 -1.58 -2.11
N THR A 13 -2.17 -1.78 -2.40
CA THR A 13 -3.19 -1.99 -1.37
C THR A 13 -3.28 -3.47 -1.04
N TYR A 14 -3.25 -3.81 0.24
CA TYR A 14 -3.42 -5.15 0.76
C TYR A 14 -4.79 -5.27 1.43
N PRO A 15 -5.54 -6.39 1.26
CA PRO A 15 -6.90 -6.55 1.79
C PRO A 15 -7.00 -6.39 3.32
N ASN A 16 -5.93 -6.72 4.03
CA ASN A 16 -5.75 -6.48 5.45
C ASN A 16 -4.26 -6.56 5.83
N VAL A 17 -3.95 -6.35 7.11
CA VAL A 17 -2.58 -6.38 7.66
C VAL A 17 -1.90 -7.74 7.51
N CYS A 18 -2.65 -8.86 7.56
CA CYS A 18 -2.08 -10.20 7.42
C CYS A 18 -1.51 -10.41 6.00
N PHE A 19 -2.26 -10.02 4.96
CA PHE A 19 -1.77 -10.06 3.58
C PHE A 19 -0.53 -9.18 3.38
N LEU A 20 -0.48 -8.00 4.02
CA LEU A 20 0.70 -7.14 3.98
C LEU A 20 1.91 -7.85 4.63
N GLN A 21 1.75 -8.46 5.81
CA GLN A 21 2.84 -9.14 6.51
C GLN A 21 3.40 -10.34 5.73
N CYS A 22 2.55 -11.09 5.02
CA CYS A 22 3.01 -12.14 4.12
C CYS A 22 3.87 -11.55 2.99
N ALA A 23 3.43 -10.44 2.39
CA ALA A 23 4.22 -9.76 1.36
C ALA A 23 5.53 -9.19 1.91
N ILE A 24 5.55 -8.63 3.12
CA ILE A 24 6.79 -8.13 3.76
C ILE A 24 7.84 -9.25 3.84
N ARG A 25 7.43 -10.44 4.30
CA ARG A 25 8.32 -11.61 4.39
C ARG A 25 8.82 -12.06 3.02
N ASN A 26 7.97 -12.03 1.99
CA ASN A 26 8.36 -12.41 0.64
C ASN A 26 9.33 -11.38 0.02
N GLU A 27 9.06 -10.08 0.13
CA GLU A 27 9.94 -9.03 -0.39
C GLU A 27 11.30 -9.03 0.31
N ALA A 28 11.34 -9.31 1.62
CA ALA A 28 12.59 -9.42 2.38
C ALA A 28 13.51 -10.53 1.84
N LYS A 29 12.95 -11.66 1.38
CA LYS A 29 13.74 -12.74 0.73
C LYS A 29 14.39 -12.28 -0.59
N HIS A 30 13.85 -11.25 -1.21
CA HIS A 30 14.38 -10.65 -2.44
C HIS A 30 15.17 -9.35 -2.18
N GLY A 31 15.55 -9.06 -0.93
CA GLY A 31 16.28 -7.85 -0.56
C GLY A 31 15.48 -6.55 -0.69
N ARG A 32 14.14 -6.62 -0.84
CA ARG A 32 13.26 -5.46 -0.98
C ARG A 32 12.62 -5.11 0.36
N GLN A 33 12.60 -3.83 0.69
CA GLN A 33 11.98 -3.33 1.92
C GLN A 33 10.53 -2.92 1.68
N LEU A 34 9.60 -3.77 2.10
CA LEU A 34 8.17 -3.46 2.18
C LEU A 34 7.79 -3.20 3.64
N LYS A 35 7.05 -2.11 3.88
CA LYS A 35 6.51 -1.76 5.20
C LYS A 35 5.08 -1.24 5.05
N LEU A 36 4.35 -1.13 6.14
CA LEU A 36 3.07 -0.42 6.17
C LEU A 36 3.33 1.08 5.93
N LYS A 37 2.64 1.66 4.95
CA LYS A 37 2.66 3.11 4.69
C LYS A 37 1.53 3.82 5.43
N ARG A 38 0.31 3.30 5.35
CA ARG A 38 -0.85 3.78 6.12
C ARG A 38 -2.00 2.78 6.12
N ASN A 39 -2.92 2.93 7.08
CA ASN A 39 -4.21 2.26 7.06
C ASN A 39 -5.07 2.79 5.90
N GLY A 40 -5.93 1.92 5.37
CA GLY A 40 -6.76 2.19 4.20
C GLY A 40 -6.07 1.91 2.86
N ILE A 41 -6.84 2.04 1.78
CA ILE A 41 -6.35 1.85 0.40
C ILE A 41 -5.28 2.87 0.02
N CYS A 42 -4.35 2.49 -0.87
CA CYS A 42 -3.45 3.46 -1.49
C CYS A 42 -4.24 4.47 -2.33
N LYS A 43 -3.95 5.75 -2.14
CA LYS A 43 -4.53 6.88 -2.86
C LYS A 43 -3.66 6.97 -4.11
N LYS A 44 -4.25 6.75 -5.28
CA LYS A 44 -3.60 7.19 -6.51
C LYS A 44 -3.52 8.70 -6.42
N SER A 45 -2.33 9.26 -6.61
CA SER A 45 -2.17 10.70 -6.72
C SER A 45 -2.94 11.12 -7.97
N VAL A 46 -4.21 11.48 -7.81
CA VAL A 46 -4.91 12.31 -8.79
C VAL A 46 -4.14 13.62 -8.74
N LYS A 47 -3.19 13.78 -9.67
CA LYS A 47 -2.64 15.09 -9.97
C LYS A 47 -3.83 15.89 -10.49
N PHE A 48 -4.50 16.63 -9.61
CA PHE A 48 -5.31 17.75 -10.05
C PHE A 48 -4.32 18.70 -10.71
N ASN A 49 -4.20 18.60 -12.04
CA ASN A 49 -3.59 19.66 -12.82
C ASN A 49 -4.47 20.88 -12.58
N LYS A 50 -4.05 21.72 -11.63
CA LYS A 50 -4.65 23.02 -11.32
C LYS A 50 -4.25 24.04 -12.40
N HIS A 51 -4.44 23.66 -13.66
CA HIS A 51 -4.31 24.53 -14.82
C HIS A 51 -5.40 24.09 -15.81
N ASN A 52 -6.62 24.51 -15.53
CA ASN A 52 -7.61 24.74 -16.57
C ASN A 52 -8.26 26.09 -16.23
N THR A 53 -7.86 27.12 -16.99
CA THR A 53 -8.28 28.53 -16.94
C THR A 53 -7.86 29.34 -15.72
#